data_AF-A0A2N9EZ31-F1
#
_entry.id   AF-A0A2N9EZ31-F1
#
_cell.length_a   1.000
_cell.length_b   1.000
_cell.length_c   1.000
_cell.angle_alpha   90.00
_cell.angle_beta   90.00
_cell.angle_gamma   90.00
#
_symmetry.space_group_name_H-M   'P 1'
#
loop_
_entity.id
_entity.type
_entity.pdbx_description
1 polymer ?
#
loop_
_entity_poly.entity_id
_entity_poly.type
_entity_poly.pdbx_seq_one_letter_code
_entity_poly.pdbx_strand_id
1 'polypeptide(L)' 'MSTVDKMLIKGIRSFDPENKHVITFFKPLTLLVGPNGAGKTTIIECLKLSCTGELPPNARSGPQFHP' A
#
# COMPACT_ATOMS: atom_id res chain seq x y z
N MET A 1 -4.02 22.09 -9.19
CA MET A 1 -3.27 21.23 -8.24
C MET A 1 -3.73 19.80 -8.47
N SER A 2 -2.80 18.90 -8.78
CA SER A 2 -3.12 17.49 -9.04
C SER A 2 -3.40 16.75 -7.74
N THR A 3 -4.31 15.76 -7.77
CA THR A 3 -4.69 14.99 -6.59
C THR A 3 -4.84 13.52 -6.93
N VAL A 4 -4.57 12.64 -5.95
CA VAL A 4 -4.86 11.20 -6.06
C VAL A 4 -6.30 10.96 -5.63
N ASP A 5 -7.10 10.31 -6.48
CA ASP A 5 -8.50 9.98 -6.18
C ASP A 5 -8.62 8.53 -5.70
N LYS A 6 -8.05 7.58 -6.45
CA LYS A 6 -8.08 6.16 -6.13
C LYS A 6 -6.75 5.49 -6.44
N MET A 7 -6.45 4.43 -5.69
CA MET A 7 -5.31 3.55 -5.92
C MET A 7 -5.76 2.10 -5.76
N LEU A 8 -5.37 1.24 -6.71
CA LEU A 8 -5.63 -0.19 -6.65
C LEU A 8 -4.35 -0.90 -6.19
N ILE A 9 -4.47 -1.75 -5.18
CA ILE A 9 -3.41 -2.63 -4.67
C ILE A 9 -3.80 -4.07 -4.95
N LYS A 10 -2.84 -4.86 -5.46
CA LYS A 10 -3.00 -6.28 -5.77
C LYS A 10 -1.64 -6.97 -5.69
N GLY A 11 -1.55 -8.08 -4.95
CA GLY A 11 -0.32 -8.89 -4.87
C GLY A 11 0.88 -8.20 -4.22
N ILE A 12 0.66 -7.26 -3.29
CA ILE A 12 1.73 -6.56 -2.56
C ILE A 12 1.65 -6.90 -1.07
N ARG A 13 2.72 -7.52 -0.54
CA ARG A 13 2.81 -7.95 0.87
C ARG A 13 1.57 -8.78 1.27
N SER A 14 0.78 -8.28 2.22
CA SER A 14 -0.44 -8.91 2.74
C SER A 14 -1.66 -8.76 1.83
N PHE A 15 -1.56 -8.01 0.73
CA PHE A 15 -2.63 -7.87 -0.25
C PHE A 15 -2.58 -9.05 -1.23
N ASP A 16 -3.65 -9.84 -1.21
CA ASP A 16 -3.80 -11.03 -2.02
C ASP A 16 -3.68 -10.73 -3.54
N PRO A 17 -3.04 -11.62 -4.32
CA PRO A 17 -2.81 -11.42 -5.74
C PRO A 17 -4.02 -11.75 -6.62
N GLU A 18 -5.14 -12.26 -6.08
CA GLU A 18 -6.38 -12.48 -6.80
C GLU A 18 -7.39 -11.36 -6.49
N ASN A 19 -7.37 -10.84 -5.26
CA ASN A 19 -8.26 -9.78 -4.82
C ASN A 19 -7.78 -8.37 -5.19
N LYS A 20 -8.71 -7.56 -5.71
CA LYS A 20 -8.47 -6.14 -5.99
C LYS A 20 -8.87 -5.30 -4.78
N HIS A 21 -7.91 -4.62 -4.17
CA HIS A 21 -8.18 -3.69 -3.08
C HIS A 21 -8.08 -2.26 -3.59
N VAL A 22 -9.22 -1.54 -3.61
CA VAL A 22 -9.28 -0.14 -4.07
C VAL A 22 -9.34 0.79 -2.86
N ILE A 23 -8.33 1.64 -2.74
CA ILE A 23 -8.28 2.72 -1.74
C ILE A 23 -8.80 4.00 -2.40
N THR A 24 -9.79 4.64 -1.78
CA THR A 24 -10.29 5.95 -2.20
C THR A 24 -9.74 7.02 -1.25
N PHE A 25 -9.14 8.07 -1.79
CA PHE A 25 -8.57 9.17 -1.03
C PHE A 25 -9.56 10.33 -0.96
N PHE A 26 -9.95 10.67 0.26
CA PHE A 26 -10.84 11.77 0.58
C PHE A 26 -10.07 13.06 0.87
N LYS A 27 -10.74 14.19 0.62
CA LYS A 27 -10.22 15.54 0.85
C LYS A 27 -11.04 16.22 1.97
N PRO A 28 -10.41 17.03 2.84
CA PRO A 28 -8.97 17.34 2.86
C PRO A 28 -8.12 16.25 3.54
N LEU A 29 -8.76 15.24 4.16
CA LEU A 29 -8.09 14.24 4.99
C LEU A 29 -8.61 12.83 4.68
N THR A 30 -7.68 11.89 4.55
CA THR A 30 -7.95 10.45 4.54
C THR A 30 -7.31 9.82 5.76
N LEU A 31 -8.08 9.08 6.55
CA LEU A 31 -7.60 8.43 7.77
C LEU A 31 -7.49 6.92 7.55
N LEU A 32 -6.27 6.37 7.72
CA LEU A 32 -6.02 4.93 7.64
C LEU A 32 -6.02 4.32 9.05
N VAL A 33 -7.08 3.58 9.39
CA VAL A 33 -7.25 2.90 10.69
C VAL A 33 -7.36 1.40 10.53
N GLY A 34 -6.99 0.67 11.58
CA GLY A 34 -7.08 -0.79 11.62
C GLY A 34 -6.04 -1.40 12.56
N PRO A 35 -6.13 -2.70 12.88
CA PRO A 35 -5.21 -3.38 13.78
C PRO A 35 -3.77 -3.42 13.24
N ASN A 36 -2.83 -3.83 14.10
CA ASN A 36 -1.47 -4.13 13.67
C ASN A 36 -1.48 -5.25 12.62
N GLY A 37 -0.68 -5.12 11.58
CA GLY A 37 -0.68 -6.07 10.45
C GLY A 37 -1.78 -5.84 9.40
N ALA A 38 -2.72 -4.89 9.59
CA ALA A 38 -3.80 -4.64 8.61
C ALA A 38 -3.37 -4.02 7.26
N GLY A 39 -2.06 -3.83 7.02
CA GLY A 39 -1.55 -3.30 5.75
C GLY A 39 -1.56 -1.77 5.61
N LYS A 40 -1.77 -1.01 6.70
CA LYS A 40 -1.75 0.48 6.68
C LYS A 40 -0.45 1.04 6.08
N THR A 41 0.70 0.56 6.55
CA THR A 41 2.02 0.95 6.03
C THR A 41 2.19 0.56 4.57
N THR A 42 1.71 -0.62 4.18
CA THR A 42 1.74 -1.10 2.79
C THR A 42 1.00 -0.16 1.84
N ILE A 43 -0.13 0.44 2.27
CA ILE A 43 -0.85 1.43 1.46
C ILE A 43 0.04 2.66 1.18
N ILE A 44 0.76 3.15 2.19
CA ILE A 44 1.67 4.30 2.03
C ILE A 44 2.87 3.94 1.12
N GLU A 45 3.41 2.74 1.26
CA GLU A 45 4.49 2.26 0.38
C GLU A 45 4.03 2.10 -1.08
N CYS A 46 2.81 1.59 -1.31
CA CYS A 46 2.23 1.51 -2.65
C CYS A 46 2.03 2.90 -3.26
N LEU A 47 1.63 3.88 -2.46
CA LEU A 47 1.49 5.26 -2.92
C LEU A 47 2.85 5.84 -3.32
N LYS A 48 3.89 5.63 -2.49
CA LYS A 48 5.26 6.04 -2.82
C LYS A 48 5.73 5.38 -4.11
N LEU A 49 5.63 4.06 -4.21
CA LEU A 49 6.00 3.29 -5.40
C LEU A 49 5.29 3.79 -6.66
N SER A 50 3.99 4.08 -6.56
CA SER A 50 3.19 4.55 -7.71
C SER A 50 3.63 5.93 -8.21
N CYS A 51 4.12 6.79 -7.31
CA CYS A 51 4.53 8.15 -7.65
C CYS A 51 6.01 8.28 -8.02
N THR A 52 6.89 7.41 -7.50
CA THR A 52 8.34 7.55 -7.65
C THR A 52 9.02 6.35 -8.31
N GLY A 53 8.36 5.20 -8.41
CA GLY A 53 8.98 3.94 -8.84
C GLY A 53 9.92 3.30 -7.80
N GLU A 54 10.06 3.89 -6.61
CA GLU A 54 10.92 3.34 -5.55
C GLU A 54 10.21 2.25 -4.76
N LEU A 55 10.83 1.08 -4.69
CA LEU A 55 10.39 -0.01 -3.81
C LEU A 55 10.68 0.32 -2.33
N PRO A 56 9.88 -0.21 -1.40
CA PRO A 56 10.17 -0.05 0.01
C PRO A 56 11.51 -0.69 0.39
N PRO A 57 12.20 -0.15 1.41
CA PRO A 57 13.43 -0.74 1.91
C PRO A 57 13.18 -2.20 2.30
N ASN A 58 14.13 -3.07 1.99
CA ASN A 58 14.05 -4.53 2.18
C ASN A 58 13.05 -5.30 1.27
N ALA A 59 12.46 -4.67 0.24
CA ALA A 59 11.66 -5.43 -0.75
C ALA A 59 12.49 -6.29 -1.70
N ARG A 60 13.80 -6.00 -1.85
CA ARG A 60 14.73 -6.78 -2.69
C ARG A 60 15.24 -8.04 -2.00
N SER A 61 15.21 -8.07 -0.68
CA SER A 61 15.40 -9.28 0.12
C SER A 61 14.06 -10.00 0.12
N GLY A 62 14.00 -11.25 -0.33
CA GLY A 62 12.76 -12.03 -0.40
C GLY A 62 11.99 -12.09 0.94
N PRO A 63 10.79 -12.71 0.96
CA PRO A 63 9.93 -12.71 2.13
C PRO A 63 10.66 -13.28 3.35
N GLN A 64 10.93 -12.42 4.34
CA GLN A 64 11.40 -12.84 5.65
C GLN A 64 10.21 -13.39 6.43
N PHE A 65 9.91 -14.67 6.21
CA PHE A 65 9.13 -15.46 7.15
C PHE A 65 9.95 -15.57 8.45
N HIS A 66 9.51 -14.91 9.51
CA HIS A 66 9.91 -15.31 10.87
C HIS A 66 8.92 -16.40 11.34
N PRO A 67 9.42 -17.49 11.96
CA PRO A 67 8.59 -18.58 12.48
C PRO A 67 7.63 -18.13 13.58
#